data_AF-A0A453EY81-F1
#
_entry.id   AF-A0A453EY81-F1
#
_cell.length_a   1.000
_cell.length_b   1.000
_cell.length_c   1.000
_cell.angle_alpha   90.00
_cell.angle_beta   90.00
_cell.angle_gamma   90.00
#
_symmetry.space_group_name_H-M   'P 1'
#
loop_
_entity.id
_entity.type
_entity.pdbx_description
1 polymer ?
#
loop_
_entity_poly.entity_id
_entity_poly.type
_entity_poly.pdbx_seq_one_letter_code
_entity_poly.pdbx_strand_id
1 'polypeptide(L)'
;LAEMEDPCLSTQLIDGDGVFNVSGLESFMKEVKLAECGLSYAVVSIMGPQSSGKSTLLNHLFRTNFREMDAFRGRSQTTKGIWMAKAQNIEPCTLVMDLEGTDGRERGEDDTAFEKQSALFALAVSDIVLINMWCHDIGREQAANKPLLKTVFQTPLENLEPI
;
A
#
# COMPACT_ATOMS: atom_id res chain seq x y z
N LEU A 1 34.17 3.23 -3.63
CA LEU A 1 33.34 4.41 -3.30
C LEU A 1 32.07 3.84 -2.70
N ALA A 2 31.87 3.99 -1.39
CA ALA A 2 30.60 3.56 -0.79
C ALA A 2 29.54 4.53 -1.28
N GLU A 3 28.60 4.05 -2.10
CA GLU A 3 27.37 4.79 -2.34
C GLU A 3 26.72 4.99 -0.96
N MET A 4 26.59 6.24 -0.53
CA MET A 4 25.76 6.55 0.62
C MET A 4 24.34 6.13 0.25
N GLU A 5 23.88 5.00 0.78
CA GLU A 5 22.49 4.59 0.66
C GLU A 5 21.62 5.74 1.21
N ASP A 6 20.82 6.33 0.32
CA ASP A 6 19.85 7.36 0.67
C ASP A 6 18.92 6.75 1.72
N PRO A 7 18.82 7.30 2.95
CA PRO A 7 18.05 6.66 4.02
C PRO A 7 16.63 6.36 3.53
N CYS A 8 16.15 5.15 3.77
CA CYS A 8 14.81 4.76 3.33
C CYS A 8 13.76 5.61 4.04
N LEU A 9 13.22 6.56 3.30
CA LEU A 9 12.19 7.50 3.74
C LEU A 9 10.82 6.85 3.62
N SER A 10 10.10 6.83 4.74
CA SER A 10 8.73 6.33 4.83
C SER A 10 7.88 7.26 5.68
N THR A 11 6.62 7.41 5.34
CA THR A 11 5.62 8.16 6.12
C THR A 11 4.30 7.39 6.17
N GLN A 12 3.56 7.52 7.28
CA GLN A 12 2.20 7.01 7.35
C GLN A 12 1.28 8.03 6.68
N LEU A 13 0.65 7.65 5.58
CA LEU A 13 -0.21 8.51 4.77
C LEU A 13 -1.63 8.60 5.34
N ILE A 14 -2.18 7.45 5.73
CA ILE A 14 -3.46 7.32 6.42
C ILE A 14 -3.21 6.46 7.65
N ASP A 15 -3.71 6.87 8.81
CA ASP A 15 -3.53 6.09 10.04
C ASP A 15 -4.57 4.97 10.20
N GLY A 16 -4.52 4.29 11.36
CA GLY A 16 -5.47 3.22 11.67
C GLY A 16 -6.92 3.71 11.80
N ASP A 17 -7.14 4.97 12.14
CA ASP A 17 -8.47 5.54 12.33
C ASP A 17 -9.01 6.19 11.04
N GLY A 18 -8.26 6.07 9.93
CA GLY A 18 -8.63 6.63 8.63
C GLY A 18 -8.30 8.12 8.47
N VAL A 19 -7.50 8.70 9.37
CA VAL A 19 -7.11 10.11 9.32
C VAL A 19 -5.92 10.29 8.38
N PHE A 20 -6.06 11.23 7.44
CA PHE A 20 -5.02 11.56 6.47
C PHE A 20 -3.94 12.46 7.07
N ASN A 21 -2.68 12.05 6.98
CA ASN A 21 -1.54 12.73 7.56
C ASN A 21 -0.95 13.79 6.61
N VAL A 22 -1.62 14.95 6.55
CA VAL A 22 -1.21 16.05 5.66
C VAL A 22 0.22 16.52 5.94
N SER A 23 0.56 16.77 7.21
CA SER A 23 1.87 17.30 7.59
C SER A 23 3.01 16.31 7.32
N GLY A 24 2.78 15.02 7.59
CA GLY A 24 3.74 13.97 7.28
C GLY A 24 3.97 13.80 5.78
N LEU A 25 2.90 13.94 4.97
CA LEU A 25 3.02 13.88 3.52
C LEU A 25 3.79 15.09 2.96
N GLU A 26 3.50 16.30 3.43
CA GLU A 26 4.22 17.50 3.00
C GLU A 26 5.72 17.44 3.32
N SER A 27 6.08 16.92 4.50
CA SER A 27 7.49 16.71 4.87
C SER A 27 8.15 15.70 3.95
N PHE A 28 7.49 14.56 3.73
CA PHE A 28 7.98 13.49 2.88
C PHE A 28 8.18 13.96 1.43
N MET A 29 7.24 14.69 0.85
CA MET A 29 7.35 15.22 -0.52
C MET A 29 8.55 16.17 -0.69
N LYS A 30 8.84 16.99 0.33
CA LYS A 30 10.01 17.89 0.33
C LYS A 30 11.31 17.09 0.40
N GLU A 31 11.37 16.07 1.26
CA GLU A 31 12.56 15.23 1.43
C GLU A 31 12.86 14.39 0.19
N VAL A 32 11.82 13.83 -0.44
CA VAL A 32 11.94 13.08 -1.71
C VAL A 32 12.22 13.99 -2.91
N LYS A 33 12.03 15.31 -2.75
CA LYS A 33 12.10 16.31 -3.82
C LYS A 33 11.12 16.03 -4.96
N LEU A 34 9.91 15.57 -4.62
CA LEU A 34 8.93 15.11 -5.60
C LEU A 34 8.57 16.18 -6.63
N ALA A 35 8.55 17.45 -6.24
CA ALA A 35 8.29 18.58 -7.15
C ALA A 35 9.35 18.70 -8.28
N GLU A 36 10.60 18.29 -8.02
CA GLU A 36 11.68 18.28 -9.02
C GLU A 36 11.51 17.13 -10.03
N CYS A 37 10.82 16.05 -9.65
CA CYS A 37 10.50 14.93 -10.54
C CYS A 37 9.47 15.30 -11.61
N GLY A 38 8.68 16.37 -11.42
CA GLY A 38 7.62 16.77 -12.36
C GLY A 38 6.62 15.64 -12.57
N LEU A 39 6.44 15.23 -13.83
CA LEU A 39 5.60 14.07 -14.21
C LEU A 39 6.40 12.75 -14.28
N SER A 40 7.71 12.78 -13.98
CA SER A 40 8.59 11.62 -14.01
C SER A 40 8.63 10.93 -12.64
N TYR A 41 7.46 10.50 -12.18
CA TYR A 41 7.34 9.62 -11.03
C TYR A 41 6.24 8.59 -11.29
N ALA A 42 6.30 7.48 -10.55
CA ALA A 42 5.27 6.45 -10.56
C ALA A 42 4.86 6.12 -9.12
N VAL A 43 3.60 5.77 -8.93
CA VAL A 43 3.05 5.29 -7.66
C VAL A 43 2.67 3.82 -7.81
N VAL A 44 3.30 2.98 -6.98
CA VAL A 44 3.00 1.55 -6.88
C VAL A 44 2.31 1.30 -5.54
N SER A 45 1.20 0.58 -5.52
CA SER A 45 0.59 0.09 -4.29
C SER A 45 0.55 -1.42 -4.24
N ILE A 46 0.43 -1.99 -3.04
CA ILE A 46 0.16 -3.41 -2.84
C ILE A 46 -1.07 -3.61 -1.96
N MET A 47 -1.96 -4.50 -2.39
CA MET A 47 -3.13 -4.92 -1.63
C MET A 47 -3.20 -6.44 -1.53
N GLY A 48 -3.86 -6.95 -0.48
CA GLY A 48 -4.00 -8.39 -0.27
C GLY A 48 -4.16 -8.77 1.21
N PRO A 49 -4.39 -10.05 1.50
CA PRO A 49 -4.75 -10.52 2.84
C PRO A 49 -3.73 -10.13 3.92
N GLN A 50 -4.19 -10.00 5.16
CA GLN A 50 -3.33 -9.78 6.31
C GLN A 50 -2.29 -10.90 6.43
N SER A 51 -1.05 -10.51 6.75
CA SER A 51 0.07 -11.44 6.95
C SER A 51 0.42 -12.29 5.71
N SER A 52 0.10 -11.82 4.50
CA SER A 52 0.47 -12.46 3.22
C SER A 52 1.89 -12.13 2.71
N GLY A 53 2.67 -11.35 3.47
CA GLY A 53 4.05 -10.96 3.09
C GLY A 53 4.16 -9.71 2.21
N LYS A 54 3.15 -8.82 2.22
CA LYS A 54 3.14 -7.58 1.42
C LYS A 54 4.35 -6.67 1.70
N SER A 55 4.52 -6.25 2.95
CA SER A 55 5.60 -5.36 3.38
C SER A 55 6.97 -5.98 3.11
N THR A 56 7.11 -7.29 3.37
CA THR A 56 8.32 -8.07 3.03
C THR A 56 8.61 -8.03 1.53
N LEU A 57 7.61 -8.27 0.67
CA LEU A 57 7.79 -8.20 -0.78
C LEU A 57 8.22 -6.80 -1.24
N LEU A 58 7.58 -5.74 -0.71
CA LEU A 58 7.94 -4.36 -1.06
C LEU A 58 9.36 -4.01 -0.63
N ASN A 59 9.75 -4.39 0.59
CA ASN A 59 11.10 -4.17 1.10
C ASN A 59 12.16 -4.84 0.22
N HIS A 60 11.91 -6.06 -0.24
CA HIS A 60 12.84 -6.76 -1.12
C HIS A 60 12.85 -6.22 -2.56
N LEU A 61 11.69 -5.87 -3.12
CA LEU A 61 11.57 -5.45 -4.52
C LEU A 61 12.00 -4.00 -4.75
N PHE A 62 11.59 -3.10 -3.85
CA PHE A 62 11.79 -1.66 -3.97
C PHE A 62 12.84 -1.09 -3.01
N ARG A 63 13.47 -1.96 -2.21
CA ARG A 63 14.48 -1.60 -1.19
C ARG A 63 13.91 -0.61 -0.17
N THR A 64 12.67 -0.84 0.27
CA THR A 64 12.00 -0.06 1.31
C THR A 64 12.25 -0.63 2.71
N ASN A 65 11.75 0.03 3.75
CA ASN A 65 11.91 -0.35 5.16
C ASN A 65 10.58 -0.42 5.93
N PHE A 66 9.49 -0.84 5.28
CA PHE A 66 8.21 -1.04 5.94
C PHE A 66 8.32 -2.04 7.09
N ARG A 67 7.54 -1.82 8.15
CA ARG A 67 7.53 -2.71 9.31
C ARG A 67 7.02 -4.09 8.90
N GLU A 68 7.82 -5.12 9.18
CA GLU A 68 7.43 -6.51 8.96
C GLU A 68 6.95 -7.20 10.24
N MET A 69 6.19 -8.28 10.06
CA MET A 69 5.68 -9.07 11.17
C MET A 69 6.83 -9.84 11.82
N ASP A 70 6.97 -9.72 13.14
CA ASP A 70 7.90 -10.53 13.91
C ASP A 70 7.22 -11.85 14.34
N ALA A 71 7.56 -12.93 13.63
CA ALA A 71 7.01 -14.26 13.89
C ALA A 71 7.26 -14.77 15.32
N PHE A 72 8.30 -14.29 16.01
CA PHE A 72 8.60 -14.69 17.38
C PHE A 72 7.66 -14.05 18.41
N ARG A 73 7.02 -12.93 18.06
CA ARG A 73 6.06 -12.22 18.92
C ARG A 73 4.61 -12.63 18.66
N GLY A 74 4.39 -13.56 17.74
CA GLY A 74 3.07 -14.05 17.34
C GLY A 74 2.54 -13.35 16.09
N ARG A 75 1.45 -13.91 15.54
CA ARG A 75 0.78 -13.35 14.35
C ARG A 75 -0.19 -12.26 14.79
N SER A 76 0.13 -11.01 14.48
CA SER A 76 -0.73 -9.84 14.70
C SER A 76 -0.69 -8.90 13.50
N GLN A 77 -1.64 -7.99 13.44
CA GLN A 77 -1.61 -6.89 12.49
C GLN A 77 -0.32 -6.08 12.64
N THR A 78 0.34 -5.83 11.51
CA THR A 78 1.65 -5.19 11.46
C THR A 78 1.56 -3.82 10.81
N THR A 79 0.98 -3.76 9.62
CA THR A 79 0.66 -2.52 8.92
C THR A 79 -0.71 -2.05 9.40
N LYS A 80 -0.76 -0.82 9.92
CA LYS A 80 -2.00 -0.10 10.24
C LYS A 80 -2.09 1.13 9.37
N GLY A 81 -3.23 1.31 8.71
CA GLY A 81 -3.42 2.40 7.76
C GLY A 81 -2.74 2.14 6.41
N ILE A 82 -2.35 3.22 5.75
CA ILE A 82 -1.59 3.19 4.49
C ILE A 82 -0.25 3.88 4.72
N TRP A 83 0.83 3.19 4.38
CA TRP A 83 2.18 3.72 4.46
C TRP A 83 2.72 4.01 3.07
N MET A 84 3.54 5.05 2.94
CA MET A 84 4.20 5.43 1.71
C MET A 84 5.72 5.50 1.92
N ALA A 85 6.51 5.01 0.97
CA ALA A 85 7.96 5.12 0.99
C ALA A 85 8.50 5.42 -0.41
N LYS A 86 9.71 5.99 -0.49
CA LYS A 86 10.43 6.16 -1.76
C LYS A 86 11.23 4.88 -2.04
N ALA A 87 11.09 4.32 -3.24
CA ALA A 87 11.93 3.22 -3.69
C ALA A 87 13.39 3.70 -3.91
N GLN A 88 14.36 2.88 -3.52
CA GLN A 88 15.77 3.23 -3.72
C GLN A 88 16.30 2.64 -5.04
N ASN A 89 17.09 3.43 -5.76
CA ASN A 89 17.76 3.02 -7.01
C ASN A 89 16.81 2.52 -8.10
N ILE A 90 15.62 3.12 -8.20
CA ILE A 90 14.63 2.87 -9.24
C ILE A 90 14.30 4.18 -9.94
N GLU A 91 14.36 4.18 -11.26
CA GLU A 91 13.94 5.29 -12.12
C GLU A 91 12.76 4.85 -13.02
N PRO A 92 11.75 5.73 -13.25
CA PRO A 92 11.58 7.07 -12.67
C PRO A 92 11.34 7.01 -11.14
N CYS A 93 11.34 8.18 -10.47
CA CYS A 93 11.12 8.26 -9.02
C CYS A 93 9.87 7.45 -8.63
N THR A 94 10.05 6.36 -7.89
CA THR A 94 8.95 5.45 -7.59
C THR A 94 8.55 5.57 -6.12
N LEU A 95 7.29 5.92 -5.89
CA LEU A 95 6.66 5.91 -4.57
C LEU A 95 5.92 4.59 -4.40
N VAL A 96 6.09 3.97 -3.24
CA VAL A 96 5.53 2.66 -2.93
C VAL A 96 4.56 2.81 -1.76
N MET A 97 3.35 2.27 -1.90
CA MET A 97 2.32 2.26 -0.87
C MET A 97 2.07 0.85 -0.34
N ASP A 98 2.27 0.66 0.97
CA ASP A 98 1.91 -0.57 1.69
C ASP A 98 0.56 -0.36 2.38
N LEU A 99 -0.45 -1.08 1.92
CA LEU A 99 -1.78 -1.03 2.52
C LEU A 99 -1.88 -2.05 3.66
N GLU A 100 -2.65 -1.68 4.68
CA GLU A 100 -3.16 -2.62 5.68
C GLU A 100 -3.78 -3.84 5.00
N GLY A 101 -3.53 -5.02 5.59
CA GLY A 101 -4.04 -6.26 5.04
C GLY A 101 -5.53 -6.46 5.31
N THR A 102 -6.19 -7.10 4.35
CA THR A 102 -7.61 -7.44 4.44
C THR A 102 -7.84 -8.74 5.25
N ASP A 103 -9.09 -9.02 5.57
CA ASP A 103 -9.54 -10.19 6.35
C ASP A 103 -8.96 -10.22 7.78
N GLY A 104 -8.77 -9.04 8.37
CA GLY A 104 -8.19 -8.88 9.68
C GLY A 104 -9.21 -9.12 10.79
N ARG A 105 -8.93 -10.02 11.74
CA ARG A 105 -9.84 -10.23 12.88
C ARG A 105 -9.90 -9.04 13.85
N GLU A 106 -9.02 -8.06 13.69
CA GLU A 106 -8.74 -7.03 14.70
C GLU A 106 -9.69 -5.82 14.63
N ARG A 107 -10.41 -5.60 13.52
CA ARG A 107 -11.32 -4.45 13.35
C ARG A 107 -12.82 -4.75 13.41
N GLY A 108 -13.25 -6.01 13.40
CA GLY A 108 -14.68 -6.36 13.50
C GLY A 108 -15.49 -5.93 12.26
N GLU A 109 -16.73 -5.43 12.42
CA GLU A 109 -17.60 -5.03 11.29
C GLU A 109 -17.09 -3.80 10.51
N ASP A 110 -16.29 -2.93 11.14
CA ASP A 110 -15.69 -1.75 10.49
C ASP A 110 -14.55 -2.10 9.52
N ASP A 111 -14.06 -3.35 9.57
CA ASP A 111 -12.95 -3.84 8.73
C ASP A 111 -13.30 -3.74 7.24
N THR A 112 -14.51 -4.15 6.87
CA THR A 112 -14.94 -4.15 5.46
C THR A 112 -15.06 -2.74 4.87
N ALA A 113 -15.40 -1.74 5.67
CA ALA A 113 -15.48 -0.35 5.20
C ALA A 113 -14.08 0.21 4.95
N PHE A 114 -13.17 0.01 5.91
CA PHE A 114 -11.79 0.48 5.80
C PHE A 114 -11.04 -0.20 4.64
N GLU A 115 -11.21 -1.50 4.44
CA GLU A 115 -10.63 -2.25 3.33
C GLU A 115 -11.08 -1.71 1.97
N LYS A 116 -12.38 -1.48 1.81
CA LYS A 116 -12.94 -0.93 0.56
C LYS A 116 -12.41 0.47 0.28
N GLN A 117 -12.43 1.34 1.30
CA GLN A 117 -11.94 2.71 1.15
C GLN A 117 -10.45 2.76 0.83
N SER A 118 -9.64 1.96 1.53
CA SER A 118 -8.20 1.88 1.30
C SER A 118 -7.87 1.34 -0.09
N ALA A 119 -8.59 0.31 -0.55
CA ALA A 119 -8.40 -0.24 -1.89
C ALA A 119 -8.83 0.75 -3.00
N LEU A 120 -9.95 1.46 -2.82
CA LEU A 120 -10.38 2.51 -3.75
C LEU A 120 -9.40 3.68 -3.78
N PHE A 121 -8.88 4.09 -2.63
CA PHE A 121 -7.85 5.12 -2.54
C PHE A 121 -6.59 4.71 -3.30
N ALA A 122 -6.10 3.49 -3.08
CA ALA A 122 -4.94 2.98 -3.80
C ALA A 122 -5.17 2.91 -5.31
N LEU A 123 -6.34 2.45 -5.75
CA LEU A 123 -6.67 2.40 -7.17
C LEU A 123 -6.75 3.80 -7.80
N ALA A 124 -7.27 4.79 -7.08
CA ALA A 124 -7.40 6.16 -7.59
C ALA A 124 -6.06 6.90 -7.71
N VAL A 125 -5.07 6.55 -6.87
CA VAL A 125 -3.79 7.27 -6.75
C VAL A 125 -2.61 6.52 -7.38
N SER A 126 -2.70 5.21 -7.56
CA SER A 126 -1.57 4.39 -8.07
C SER A 126 -1.61 4.22 -9.58
N ASP A 127 -0.43 4.27 -10.20
CA ASP A 127 -0.24 3.83 -11.58
C ASP A 127 -0.23 2.30 -11.69
N ILE A 128 0.27 1.62 -10.65
CA ILE A 128 0.37 0.16 -10.58
C ILE A 128 -0.18 -0.32 -9.25
N VAL A 129 -1.12 -1.26 -9.29
CA VAL A 129 -1.65 -1.94 -8.09
C VAL A 129 -1.22 -3.41 -8.14
N LEU A 130 -0.39 -3.81 -7.18
CA LEU A 130 0.02 -5.19 -6.95
C LEU A 130 -1.04 -5.91 -6.10
N ILE A 131 -1.48 -7.08 -6.55
CA ILE A 131 -2.42 -7.93 -5.82
C ILE A 131 -1.63 -9.11 -5.25
N ASN A 132 -1.38 -9.08 -3.95
CA ASN A 132 -0.70 -10.16 -3.24
C ASN A 132 -1.71 -11.23 -2.80
N MET A 133 -1.50 -12.47 -3.25
CA MET A 133 -2.40 -13.59 -2.99
C MET A 133 -1.61 -14.88 -2.81
N TRP A 134 -2.03 -15.73 -1.86
CA TRP A 134 -1.48 -17.06 -1.75
C TRP A 134 -1.93 -17.94 -2.91
N CYS A 135 -1.01 -18.74 -3.46
CA CYS A 135 -1.34 -19.65 -4.57
C CYS A 135 -2.51 -20.60 -4.25
N HIS A 136 -2.64 -21.04 -3.00
CA HIS A 136 -3.73 -21.93 -2.56
C HIS A 136 -5.09 -21.23 -2.40
N ASP A 137 -5.11 -19.89 -2.44
CA ASP A 137 -6.35 -19.12 -2.42
C ASP A 137 -6.88 -18.82 -3.83
N ILE A 138 -6.11 -19.11 -4.89
CA ILE A 138 -6.55 -18.99 -6.27
C ILE A 138 -7.81 -19.83 -6.48
N GLY A 139 -8.88 -19.19 -6.96
CA GLY A 139 -10.18 -19.82 -7.23
C GLY A 139 -11.15 -19.81 -6.05
N ARG A 140 -10.72 -19.46 -4.85
CA ARG A 140 -11.63 -19.27 -3.70
C ARG A 140 -12.39 -17.96 -3.82
N GLU A 141 -13.58 -17.89 -3.24
CA GLU A 141 -14.40 -16.68 -3.33
C GLU A 141 -13.88 -15.60 -2.37
N GLN A 142 -13.87 -15.90 -1.07
CA GLN A 142 -13.51 -14.93 -0.03
C GLN A 142 -12.00 -14.78 0.11
N ALA A 143 -11.26 -15.89 0.22
CA ALA A 143 -9.81 -15.85 0.45
C ALA A 143 -9.00 -15.27 -0.73
N ALA A 144 -9.56 -15.26 -1.94
CA ALA A 144 -8.96 -14.59 -3.10
C ALA A 144 -9.32 -13.10 -3.18
N ASN A 145 -9.99 -12.54 -2.16
CA ASN A 145 -10.50 -11.18 -2.15
C ASN A 145 -11.44 -10.84 -3.33
N LYS A 146 -12.16 -11.81 -3.91
CA LYS A 146 -13.04 -11.53 -5.07
C LYS A 146 -14.09 -10.46 -4.78
N PRO A 147 -14.75 -10.40 -3.60
CA PRO A 147 -15.72 -9.34 -3.32
C PRO A 147 -15.07 -7.95 -3.32
N LEU A 148 -13.88 -7.83 -2.72
CA LEU A 148 -13.11 -6.58 -2.72
C LEU A 148 -12.72 -6.20 -4.14
N LEU A 149 -12.16 -7.12 -4.93
CA LEU A 149 -11.83 -6.87 -6.33
C LEU A 149 -13.07 -6.46 -7.14
N LYS A 150 -14.22 -7.10 -6.91
CA LYS A 150 -15.47 -6.74 -7.57
C LYS A 150 -15.88 -5.30 -7.23
N THR A 151 -15.84 -4.91 -5.95
CA THR A 151 -16.09 -3.52 -5.56
C THR A 151 -15.10 -2.57 -6.20
N VAL A 152 -13.80 -2.88 -6.12
CA VAL A 152 -12.71 -2.05 -6.65
C VAL A 152 -12.78 -1.91 -8.17
N PHE A 153 -13.25 -2.90 -8.93
CA PHE A 153 -13.42 -2.78 -10.38
C PHE A 153 -14.76 -2.17 -10.80
N GLN A 154 -15.83 -2.35 -10.03
CA GLN A 154 -17.15 -1.80 -10.38
C GLN A 154 -17.27 -0.31 -10.02
N THR A 155 -16.82 0.10 -8.84
CA THR A 155 -17.02 1.47 -8.35
C THR A 155 -16.34 2.55 -9.18
N PRO A 156 -15.08 2.41 -9.65
CA PRO A 156 -14.48 3.40 -10.54
C PRO A 156 -15.15 3.41 -11.91
N LEU A 157 -15.53 2.25 -12.45
CA LEU A 157 -16.17 2.17 -13.77
C LEU A 157 -17.55 2.84 -13.78
N GLU A 158 -18.27 2.81 -12.66
CA GLU A 158 -19.57 3.46 -12.49
C GLU A 158 -19.47 4.98 -12.28
N ASN A 159 -18.34 5.46 -11.72
CA ASN A 159 -18.10 6.88 -11.44
C ASN A 159 -17.22 7.58 -12.51
N LEU A 160 -16.64 6.82 -13.44
CA LEU A 160 -16.03 7.36 -14.65
C LEU A 160 -17.15 7.55 -15.68
N GLU A 161 -17.70 8.76 -15.76
CA GLU A 161 -18.53 9.10 -16.92
C GLU A 161 -17.69 8.96 -18.20
N PRO A 162 -18.24 8.38 -19.28
CA PRO A 162 -17.56 8.37 -20.56
C PRO A 162 -17.35 9.80 -21.02
N ILE A 163 -16.09 10.16 -21.27
CA ILE A 163 -15.69 11.42 -21.91
C ILE A 163 -16.31 11.51 -23.31
#